data_AF-A0A7Y5M8G0-F1
#
_entry.id   AF-A0A7Y5M8G0-F1
#
_cell.length_a   1.000
_cell.length_b   1.000
_cell.length_c   1.000
_cell.angle_alpha   90.00
_cell.angle_beta   90.00
_cell.angle_gamma   90.00
#
_symmetry.space_group_name_H-M   'P 1'
#
loop_
_entity.id
_entity.type
_entity.pdbx_description
1 polymer ?
#
loop_
_entity_poly.entity_id
_entity_poly.type
_entity_poly.pdbx_seq_one_letter_code
_entity_poly.pdbx_strand_id
1 'polypeptide(L)'
;MAATTLPALRFAPELLLAAQDVRVAFFDVDGVLTDGGLFFSETGETLKRFNTLDGHGLKLLQKAGIVPAVITGRDSAPLRVRLHALGVEHAVFGTEDKRPAAEQMLATLGLTWAQAAAMGDDWPDLPVM
;
A
#
# COMPACT_ATOMS: atom_id res chain seq x y z
N MET A 1 11.49 5.33 37.76
CA MET A 1 11.75 6.16 36.56
C MET A 1 11.42 5.33 35.35
N ALA A 2 10.42 5.70 34.55
CA ALA A 2 10.11 4.98 33.32
C ALA A 2 11.30 5.14 32.36
N ALA A 3 11.86 4.02 31.91
CA ALA A 3 12.89 4.05 30.88
C ALA A 3 12.30 4.70 29.63
N THR A 4 12.84 5.85 29.22
CA THR A 4 12.46 6.49 27.97
C THR A 4 12.87 5.57 26.83
N THR A 5 11.91 4.86 26.25
CA THR A 5 12.14 4.03 25.07
C THR A 5 12.49 4.95 23.92
N LEU A 6 13.76 4.93 23.50
CA LEU A 6 14.17 5.61 22.28
C LEU A 6 13.66 4.78 21.09
N PRO A 7 13.06 5.42 20.06
CA PRO A 7 12.66 4.70 18.87
C PRO A 7 13.90 4.12 18.18
N ALA A 8 13.79 2.87 17.71
CA ALA A 8 14.87 2.17 17.01
C ALA A 8 15.23 2.83 15.67
N LEU A 9 14.25 3.52 15.06
CA LEU A 9 14.43 4.30 13.84
C LEU A 9 14.32 5.79 14.16
N ARG A 10 15.15 6.60 13.49
CA ARG A 10 15.13 8.06 13.57
C ARG A 10 14.93 8.61 12.17
N PHE A 11 13.87 9.40 12.01
CA PHE A 11 13.56 10.10 10.77
C PHE A 11 13.83 11.59 10.96
N ALA A 12 14.11 12.28 9.86
CA ALA A 12 14.28 13.72 9.89
C ALA A 12 12.96 14.40 10.31
N PRO A 13 12.98 15.48 11.11
CA PRO A 13 11.77 16.12 11.62
C PRO A 13 10.77 16.51 10.52
N GLU A 14 11.27 16.99 9.38
CA GLU A 14 10.48 17.36 8.21
C GLU A 14 9.69 16.18 7.63
N LEU A 15 10.25 14.97 7.65
CA LEU A 15 9.56 13.77 7.19
C LEU A 15 8.45 13.37 8.17
N LEU A 16 8.72 13.49 9.48
CA LEU A 16 7.71 13.21 10.50
C LEU A 16 6.54 14.20 10.42
N LEU A 17 6.83 15.49 10.15
CA LEU A 17 5.81 16.52 9.93
C LEU A 17 4.98 16.22 8.67
N ALA A 18 5.62 15.84 7.56
CA ALA A 18 4.92 15.47 6.33
C ALA A 18 4.02 14.24 6.51
N ALA A 19 4.44 13.27 7.33
CA ALA A 19 3.68 12.04 7.57
C ALA A 19 2.52 12.20 8.58
N GLN A 20 2.46 13.30 9.33
CA GLN A 20 1.54 13.48 10.46
C GLN A 20 0.05 13.42 10.04
N ASP A 21 -0.27 13.94 8.85
CA ASP A 21 -1.65 14.04 8.37
C ASP A 21 -2.07 12.91 7.43
N VAL A 22 -1.21 11.90 7.25
CA VAL A 22 -1.56 10.72 6.46
C VAL A 22 -2.76 10.00 7.09
N ARG A 23 -3.77 9.73 6.26
CA ARG A 23 -4.99 8.98 6.58
C ARG A 23 -5.25 7.84 5.60
N VAL A 24 -4.59 7.84 4.45
CA VAL A 24 -4.60 6.74 3.47
C VAL A 24 -3.19 6.50 2.94
N ALA A 25 -2.82 5.24 2.74
CA ALA A 25 -1.56 4.85 2.12
C ALA A 25 -1.85 3.95 0.91
N PHE A 26 -1.49 4.43 -0.28
CA PHE A 26 -1.59 3.69 -1.53
C PHE A 26 -0.35 2.83 -1.74
N PHE A 27 -0.55 1.58 -2.13
CA PHE A 27 0.51 0.63 -2.42
C PHE A 27 0.32 0.05 -3.82
N ASP A 28 1.40 0.02 -4.60
CA ASP A 28 1.53 -1.00 -5.63
C ASP A 28 1.69 -2.40 -5.02
N VAL A 29 1.71 -3.43 -5.86
CA VAL A 29 1.88 -4.82 -5.47
C VAL A 29 3.23 -5.38 -5.95
N ASP A 30 3.53 -5.26 -7.23
CA ASP A 30 4.62 -6.00 -7.88
C ASP A 30 5.90 -5.19 -7.82
N GLY A 31 6.76 -5.48 -6.83
CA GLY A 31 7.94 -4.66 -6.52
C GLY A 31 7.80 -3.88 -5.21
N VAL A 32 6.57 -3.78 -4.69
CA VAL A 32 6.25 -3.15 -3.39
C VAL A 32 5.83 -4.16 -2.33
N LEU A 33 4.66 -4.79 -2.48
CA LEU A 33 4.19 -5.84 -1.54
C LEU A 33 4.77 -7.23 -1.86
N THR A 34 5.52 -7.31 -2.94
CA THR A 34 6.25 -8.48 -3.41
C THR A 34 7.66 -8.05 -3.81
N ASP A 35 8.51 -9.01 -4.18
CA ASP A 35 9.84 -8.77 -4.73
C ASP A 35 9.85 -8.51 -6.25
N GLY A 36 8.68 -8.28 -6.86
CA GLY A 36 8.52 -8.14 -8.32
C GLY A 36 8.58 -9.46 -9.09
N GLY A 37 8.80 -10.59 -8.39
CA GLY A 37 8.81 -11.92 -8.99
C GLY A 37 7.40 -12.43 -9.30
N LEU A 38 7.21 -12.96 -10.50
CA LEU A 38 5.94 -13.58 -10.93
C LEU A 38 6.11 -15.08 -11.18
N PHE A 39 5.21 -15.88 -10.61
CA PHE A 39 5.17 -17.34 -10.82
C PHE A 39 3.99 -17.69 -11.72
N PHE A 40 4.32 -18.14 -12.93
CA PHE A 40 3.35 -18.57 -13.93
C PHE A 40 3.31 -20.08 -14.08
N SER A 41 2.10 -20.58 -14.32
CA SER A 41 1.87 -21.90 -14.90
C SER A 41 1.28 -21.73 -16.31
N GLU A 42 1.00 -22.84 -16.98
CA GLU A 42 0.31 -22.86 -18.28
C GLU A 42 -1.07 -22.17 -18.27
N THR A 43 -1.70 -22.01 -17.10
CA THR A 43 -3.01 -21.33 -16.94
C THR A 43 -2.90 -19.87 -16.52
N GLY A 44 -1.68 -19.33 -16.38
CA GLY A 44 -1.43 -17.95 -15.97
C GLY A 44 -0.79 -17.83 -14.58
N GLU A 45 -0.96 -16.67 -13.96
CA GLU A 45 -0.41 -16.34 -12.64
C GLU A 45 -1.15 -17.13 -11.54
N THR A 46 -0.47 -18.11 -10.96
CA THR A 46 -1.06 -19.05 -9.98
C THR A 46 -0.52 -18.87 -8.58
N LEU A 47 0.67 -18.29 -8.44
CA LEU A 47 1.33 -18.04 -7.16
C LEU A 47 1.89 -16.62 -7.13
N LYS A 48 1.77 -15.98 -5.96
CA LYS A 48 2.39 -14.69 -5.66
C LYS A 48 2.96 -14.72 -4.24
N ARG A 49 4.21 -14.29 -4.07
CA ARG A 49 4.93 -14.33 -2.80
C ARG A 49 4.83 -12.97 -2.11
N PHE A 50 4.36 -12.98 -0.86
CA PHE A 50 4.26 -11.78 -0.02
C PHE A 50 5.11 -11.93 1.24
N ASN A 51 5.46 -10.82 1.87
CA ASN A 51 6.12 -10.84 3.18
C ASN A 51 5.09 -10.89 4.33
N THR A 52 5.41 -11.65 5.37
CA THR A 52 4.57 -11.72 6.58
C THR A 52 4.69 -10.45 7.43
N LEU A 53 5.88 -9.83 7.45
CA LEU A 53 6.14 -8.59 8.20
C LEU A 53 5.32 -7.42 7.63
N ASP A 54 5.22 -7.32 6.32
CA ASP A 54 4.42 -6.30 5.64
C ASP A 54 2.93 -6.46 5.97
N GLY A 55 2.46 -7.72 6.06
CA GLY A 55 1.11 -8.02 6.52
C GLY A 55 0.84 -7.46 7.93
N HIS A 56 1.82 -7.53 8.84
CA HIS A 56 1.70 -6.91 10.15
C HIS A 56 1.70 -5.38 10.07
N GLY A 57 2.56 -4.79 9.23
CA GLY A 57 2.61 -3.35 8.99
C GLY A 57 1.28 -2.78 8.50
N LEU A 58 0.65 -3.42 7.51
CA LEU A 58 -0.67 -3.02 7.01
C LEU A 58 -1.75 -3.09 8.09
N LYS A 59 -1.72 -4.12 8.95
CA LYS A 59 -2.63 -4.21 10.11
C LYS A 59 -2.36 -3.11 11.15
N LEU A 60 -1.11 -2.68 11.33
CA LEU A 60 -0.77 -1.57 12.22
C LEU A 60 -1.26 -0.23 11.68
N LEU A 61 -1.18 0.01 10.36
CA LEU A 61 -1.77 1.20 9.73
C LEU A 61 -3.27 1.27 10.01
N GLN A 62 -4.00 0.17 9.77
CA GLN A 62 -5.43 0.08 10.06
C GLN A 62 -5.74 0.42 11.52
N LYS A 63 -4.97 -0.15 12.46
CA LYS A 63 -5.12 0.14 13.91
C LYS A 63 -4.84 1.59 14.26
N ALA A 64 -3.97 2.26 13.52
CA ALA A 64 -3.66 3.68 13.67
C ALA A 64 -4.68 4.60 12.97
N GLY A 65 -5.71 4.04 12.31
CA GLY A 65 -6.69 4.82 11.55
C GLY A 65 -6.20 5.29 10.18
N ILE A 66 -5.13 4.68 9.66
CA ILE A 66 -4.63 4.90 8.29
C ILE A 66 -5.16 3.78 7.40
N VAL A 67 -5.88 4.14 6.35
CA VAL A 67 -6.47 3.21 5.40
C VAL A 67 -5.40 2.69 4.43
N PRO A 68 -5.01 1.40 4.46
CA PRO A 68 -4.21 0.83 3.38
C PRO A 68 -5.09 0.63 2.14
N ALA A 69 -4.59 1.06 1.00
CA ALA A 69 -5.25 0.97 -0.29
C ALA A 69 -4.29 0.40 -1.34
N VAL A 70 -4.80 -0.42 -2.27
CA VAL A 70 -3.98 -1.02 -3.34
C VAL A 70 -4.42 -0.51 -4.70
N ILE A 71 -3.46 -0.14 -5.55
CA ILE A 71 -3.70 0.15 -6.97
C ILE A 71 -2.63 -0.58 -7.77
N THR A 72 -3.03 -1.55 -8.58
CA THR A 72 -2.09 -2.40 -9.32
C THR A 72 -2.53 -2.61 -10.76
N GLY A 73 -1.53 -2.74 -11.65
CA GLY A 73 -1.73 -3.09 -13.05
C GLY A 73 -2.20 -4.54 -13.26
N ARG A 74 -2.05 -5.43 -12.26
CA ARG A 74 -2.41 -6.85 -12.38
C ARG A 74 -3.67 -7.19 -11.60
N ASP A 75 -4.41 -8.16 -12.09
CA ASP A 75 -5.50 -8.81 -11.35
C ASP A 75 -5.23 -10.32 -11.29
N SER A 76 -5.12 -10.86 -10.07
CA SER A 76 -4.91 -12.29 -9.88
C SER A 76 -5.63 -12.82 -8.64
N ALA A 77 -6.07 -14.07 -8.71
CA ALA A 77 -6.70 -14.77 -7.60
C ALA A 77 -5.84 -14.79 -6.32
N PRO A 78 -4.53 -15.11 -6.35
CA PRO A 78 -3.71 -15.10 -5.13
C PRO A 78 -3.61 -13.71 -4.49
N LEU A 79 -3.56 -12.63 -5.29
CA LEU A 79 -3.58 -11.27 -4.76
C LEU A 79 -4.88 -10.96 -4.03
N ARG A 80 -6.03 -11.24 -4.65
CA ARG A 80 -7.36 -11.01 -4.02
C ARG A 80 -7.50 -11.77 -2.70
N VAL A 81 -7.08 -13.03 -2.66
CA VAL A 81 -7.09 -13.84 -1.43
C VAL A 81 -6.22 -13.21 -0.34
N ARG A 82 -5.03 -12.72 -0.70
CA ARG A 82 -4.12 -12.07 0.27
C ARG A 82 -4.72 -10.78 0.84
N LEU A 83 -5.23 -9.90 -0.01
CA LEU A 83 -5.82 -8.62 0.42
C LEU A 83 -7.05 -8.85 1.31
N HIS A 84 -7.90 -9.82 0.96
CA HIS A 84 -9.01 -10.24 1.80
C HIS A 84 -8.55 -10.72 3.19
N ALA A 85 -7.53 -11.60 3.25
CA ALA A 85 -6.99 -12.08 4.52
C ALA A 85 -6.39 -10.95 5.39
N LEU A 86 -5.86 -9.90 4.75
CA LEU A 86 -5.37 -8.70 5.42
C LEU A 86 -6.47 -7.67 5.71
N GLY A 87 -7.73 -7.91 5.33
CA GLY A 87 -8.82 -6.95 5.48
C GLY A 87 -8.54 -5.63 4.77
N VAL A 88 -7.85 -5.67 3.63
CA VAL A 88 -7.67 -4.50 2.76
C VAL A 88 -8.92 -4.40 1.88
N GLU A 89 -9.79 -3.45 2.21
CA GLU A 89 -11.09 -3.28 1.55
C GLU A 89 -11.02 -2.43 0.29
N HIS A 90 -10.02 -1.55 0.21
CA HIS A 90 -9.84 -0.62 -0.90
C HIS A 90 -8.77 -1.11 -1.86
N ALA A 91 -9.19 -1.65 -3.00
CA ALA A 91 -8.27 -2.12 -4.04
C ALA A 91 -8.83 -1.86 -5.44
N VAL A 92 -7.96 -1.40 -6.35
CA VAL A 92 -8.23 -1.30 -7.78
C VAL A 92 -7.23 -2.18 -8.51
N PHE A 93 -7.74 -3.06 -9.36
CA PHE A 93 -6.95 -4.06 -10.08
C PHE A 93 -7.00 -3.80 -11.58
N GLY A 94 -5.96 -4.22 -12.30
CA GLY A 94 -5.95 -4.18 -13.76
C GLY A 94 -5.83 -2.77 -14.35
N THR A 95 -5.21 -1.82 -13.64
CA THR A 95 -5.00 -0.46 -14.15
C THR A 95 -3.55 0.00 -13.99
N GLU A 96 -2.98 0.50 -15.09
CA GLU A 96 -1.70 1.20 -15.10
C GLU A 96 -1.88 2.72 -14.95
N ASP A 97 -3.08 3.24 -15.25
CA ASP A 97 -3.42 4.64 -14.98
C ASP A 97 -3.90 4.77 -13.52
N LYS A 98 -2.94 4.96 -12.62
CA LYS A 98 -3.17 4.91 -11.17
C LYS A 98 -3.79 6.17 -10.59
N ARG A 99 -3.56 7.32 -11.22
CA ARG A 99 -4.00 8.62 -10.68
C ARG A 99 -5.52 8.75 -10.63
N PRO A 100 -6.28 8.46 -11.69
CA PRO A 100 -7.75 8.50 -11.62
C PRO A 100 -8.32 7.54 -10.57
N ALA A 101 -7.71 6.35 -10.45
CA ALA A 101 -8.11 5.36 -9.44
C ALA A 101 -7.89 5.89 -8.01
N ALA A 102 -6.75 6.53 -7.74
CA ALA A 102 -6.46 7.17 -6.47
C ALA A 102 -7.40 8.35 -6.19
N GLU A 103 -7.64 9.24 -7.16
CA GLU A 103 -8.53 10.39 -7.02
C GLU A 103 -9.98 9.97 -6.69
N GLN A 104 -10.49 8.92 -7.34
CA GLN A 104 -11.81 8.36 -7.05
C GLN A 104 -11.89 7.78 -5.64
N MET A 105 -10.83 7.12 -5.19
CA MET A 105 -10.76 6.56 -3.84
C MET A 105 -10.69 7.65 -2.78
N LEU A 106 -9.87 8.68 -2.99
CA LEU A 106 -9.81 9.86 -2.13
C LEU A 106 -11.18 10.53 -2.00
N ALA A 107 -11.88 10.72 -3.12
CA ALA A 107 -13.23 11.30 -3.13
C ALA A 107 -14.21 10.45 -2.31
N THR A 108 -14.14 9.12 -2.44
CA THR A 108 -14.98 8.18 -1.67
C THR A 108 -14.71 8.23 -0.17
N LEU A 109 -13.44 8.39 0.21
CA LEU A 109 -12.99 8.47 1.60
C LEU A 109 -13.15 9.88 2.20
N GLY A 110 -13.51 10.89 1.39
CA GLY A 110 -13.54 12.29 1.81
C GLY A 110 -12.15 12.83 2.17
N LEU A 111 -11.10 12.33 1.52
CA LEU A 111 -9.71 12.69 1.75
C LEU A 111 -9.14 13.51 0.59
N THR A 112 -7.98 14.12 0.84
CA THR A 112 -7.20 14.85 -0.18
C THR A 112 -5.79 14.28 -0.31
N TRP A 113 -5.07 14.67 -1.36
CA TRP A 113 -3.67 14.29 -1.55
C TRP A 113 -2.76 14.68 -0.38
N ALA A 114 -3.06 15.76 0.35
CA ALA A 114 -2.31 16.15 1.54
C ALA A 114 -2.41 15.14 2.69
N GLN A 115 -3.36 14.21 2.63
CA GLN A 115 -3.58 13.15 3.62
C GLN A 115 -3.22 11.76 3.05
N ALA A 116 -2.60 11.72 1.87
CA ALA A 116 -2.22 10.50 1.20
C ALA A 116 -0.71 10.28 1.29
N ALA A 117 -0.32 9.02 1.45
CA ALA A 117 1.02 8.53 1.12
C ALA A 117 0.90 7.53 -0.03
N ALA A 118 1.95 7.41 -0.85
CA ALA A 118 2.02 6.43 -1.93
C ALA A 118 3.37 5.69 -1.89
N MET A 119 3.34 4.40 -2.24
CA MET A 119 4.52 3.55 -2.39
C MET A 119 4.40 2.79 -3.71
N GLY A 120 5.37 3.04 -4.59
CA GLY A 120 5.50 2.46 -5.92
C GLY A 120 6.96 2.14 -6.23
N ASP A 121 7.20 1.38 -7.29
CA ASP A 121 8.53 0.94 -7.72
C ASP A 121 8.89 1.32 -9.16
N ASP A 122 7.92 1.71 -10.01
CA ASP A 122 8.16 2.01 -11.42
C ASP A 122 7.34 3.20 -11.97
N TRP A 123 7.53 3.54 -13.24
CA TRP A 123 6.91 4.68 -13.94
C TRP A 123 5.39 4.81 -13.81
N PRO A 124 4.58 3.74 -13.84
CA PRO A 124 3.13 3.84 -13.65
C PRO A 124 2.71 4.39 -12.28
N ASP A 125 3.61 4.36 -11.28
CA ASP A 125 3.36 4.90 -9.94
C ASP A 125 3.61 6.40 -9.82
N LEU A 126 4.47 6.95 -10.66
CA LEU A 126 4.88 8.36 -10.57
C LEU A 126 3.69 9.35 -10.55
N PRO A 127 2.59 9.15 -11.29
CA PRO A 127 1.44 10.06 -11.24
C PRO A 127 0.71 10.14 -9.89
N VAL A 128 0.98 9.24 -8.94
CA VAL A 128 0.38 9.23 -7.58
C VAL A 128 1.36 9.58 -6.47
N MET A 129 2.61 9.92 -6.81
CA MET A 129 3.69 10.31 -5.88
C MET A 129 3.96 11.81 -5.93
#